data_AF-A0A1B8P183-F1
#
_entry.id   AF-A0A1B8P183-F1
#
_cell.length_a   1.000
_cell.length_b   1.000
_cell.length_c   1.000
_cell.angle_alpha   90.00
_cell.angle_beta   90.00
_cell.angle_gamma   90.00
#
_symmetry.space_group_name_H-M   'P 1'
#
loop_
_entity.id
_entity.type
_entity.pdbx_description
1 polymer ?
#
loop_
_entity_poly.entity_id
_entity_poly.type
_entity_poly.pdbx_seq_one_letter_code
_entity_poly.pdbx_strand_id
1 'polypeptide(L)'
;MSYQAVNFKNKLGLFDEQWSPKVIAEMNDYQFKVVKIQGEFVWHDHKDTDETFIVLEGSLRIDFRDGHVICLKAKCTWFQRA
;
A
#
# COMPACT_ATOMS: atom_id res chain seq x y z
N MET A 1 21.74 -7.62 -16.88
CA MET A 1 20.65 -7.60 -15.89
C MET A 1 19.36 -7.29 -16.62
N SER A 2 18.28 -8.02 -16.35
CA SER A 2 16.96 -7.74 -16.92
C SER A 2 16.20 -6.83 -15.97
N TYR A 3 15.66 -5.73 -16.48
CA TYR A 3 14.81 -4.83 -15.71
C TYR A 3 13.39 -5.38 -15.71
N GLN A 4 12.87 -5.71 -14.54
CA GLN A 4 11.52 -6.24 -14.41
C GLN A 4 10.60 -5.23 -13.72
N ALA A 5 9.62 -4.74 -14.46
CA ALA A 5 8.60 -3.87 -13.89
C ALA A 5 7.67 -4.66 -12.95
N VAL A 6 7.26 -4.03 -11.85
CA VAL A 6 6.26 -4.58 -10.93
C VAL A 6 4.88 -4.08 -11.33
N ASN A 7 4.03 -4.99 -11.80
CA ASN A 7 2.65 -4.68 -12.13
C ASN A 7 1.74 -4.98 -10.93
N PHE A 8 1.21 -3.93 -10.29
CA PHE A 8 0.37 -4.08 -9.10
C PHE A 8 -0.90 -4.91 -9.34
N LYS A 9 -1.56 -4.72 -10.50
CA LYS A 9 -2.77 -5.48 -10.86
C LYS A 9 -2.48 -6.98 -10.94
N ASN A 10 -1.36 -7.34 -11.58
CA ASN A 10 -0.96 -8.74 -11.68
C ASN A 10 -0.64 -9.32 -10.30
N LYS A 11 0.10 -8.60 -9.45
CA LYS A 11 0.44 -9.07 -8.10
C LYS A 11 -0.79 -9.24 -7.19
N LEU A 12 -1.74 -8.30 -7.25
CA LEU A 12 -3.01 -8.38 -6.52
C LEU A 12 -3.94 -9.48 -7.05
N GLY A 13 -3.77 -9.92 -8.29
CA GLY A 13 -4.53 -11.03 -8.87
C GLY A 13 -4.01 -12.43 -8.47
N LEU A 14 -2.90 -12.52 -7.74
CA LEU A 14 -2.32 -13.81 -7.32
C LEU A 14 -2.90 -14.35 -6.00
N PHE A 15 -3.70 -13.56 -5.29
CA PHE A 15 -4.17 -13.89 -3.94
C PHE A 15 -5.49 -13.17 -3.66
N ASP A 16 -6.36 -13.75 -2.85
CA ASP A 16 -7.68 -13.19 -2.51
C ASP A 16 -7.88 -12.93 -1.02
N GLU A 17 -6.93 -13.36 -0.19
CA GLU A 17 -6.96 -13.15 1.25
C GLU A 17 -6.91 -11.65 1.59
N GLN A 18 -7.75 -11.26 2.54
CA GLN A 18 -7.74 -9.92 3.10
C GLN A 18 -6.76 -9.85 4.28
N TRP A 19 -6.28 -8.64 4.59
CA TRP A 19 -5.42 -8.37 5.75
C TRP A 19 -4.12 -9.19 5.78
N SER A 20 -3.66 -9.65 4.61
CA SER A 20 -2.40 -10.41 4.44
C SER A 20 -1.44 -9.64 3.52
N PRO A 21 -0.60 -8.74 4.07
CA PRO A 21 0.36 -7.98 3.27
C PRO A 21 1.36 -8.90 2.55
N LYS A 22 1.56 -8.68 1.25
CA LYS A 22 2.54 -9.40 0.42
C LYS A 22 3.64 -8.43 -0.02
N VAL A 23 4.90 -8.78 0.24
CA VAL A 23 6.06 -8.01 -0.26
C VAL A 23 6.20 -8.23 -1.77
N ILE A 24 6.29 -7.13 -2.54
CA ILE A 24 6.36 -7.17 -4.01
C ILE A 24 7.62 -6.56 -4.59
N ALA A 25 8.34 -5.76 -3.79
CA ALA A 25 9.64 -5.16 -4.13
C ALA A 25 10.35 -4.70 -2.85
N GLU A 26 11.66 -4.46 -2.97
CA GLU A 26 12.49 -3.93 -1.91
C GLU A 26 13.33 -2.76 -2.46
N MET A 27 13.56 -1.75 -1.63
CA MET A 27 14.42 -0.61 -1.93
C MET A 27 15.22 -0.30 -0.66
N ASN A 28 16.52 -0.54 -0.71
CA ASN A 28 17.38 -0.51 0.47
C ASN A 28 16.82 -1.44 1.55
N ASP A 29 16.53 -0.91 2.73
CA ASP A 29 15.92 -1.56 3.89
C ASP A 29 14.38 -1.42 3.95
N TYR A 30 13.75 -0.85 2.90
CA TYR A 30 12.30 -0.69 2.80
C TYR A 30 11.67 -1.79 1.93
N GLN A 31 10.44 -2.15 2.29
CA GLN A 31 9.63 -3.10 1.54
C GLN A 31 8.37 -2.44 0.99
N PHE A 32 8.09 -2.68 -0.29
CA PHE A 32 6.81 -2.34 -0.89
C PHE A 32 5.86 -3.52 -0.73
N LYS A 33 4.72 -3.28 -0.08
CA LYS A 33 3.71 -4.30 0.20
C LYS A 33 2.40 -3.97 -0.51
N VAL A 34 1.68 -5.02 -0.92
CA VAL A 34 0.29 -4.91 -1.37
C VAL A 34 -0.61 -5.73 -0.47
N VAL A 35 -1.81 -5.21 -0.21
CA VAL A 35 -2.79 -5.82 0.68
C VAL A 35 -4.20 -5.48 0.19
N LYS A 36 -5.12 -6.44 0.31
CA LYS A 36 -6.56 -6.21 0.16
C LYS A 36 -7.15 -6.04 1.56
N ILE A 37 -7.93 -4.99 1.78
CA ILE A 37 -8.51 -4.67 3.10
C ILE A 37 -10.01 -4.43 2.97
N GLN A 38 -10.77 -4.85 3.98
CA GLN A 38 -12.19 -4.58 4.09
C GLN A 38 -12.62 -4.66 5.56
N GLY A 39 -13.42 -3.69 5.99
CA GLY A 39 -13.84 -3.57 7.39
C GLY A 39 -12.81 -2.82 8.23
N GLU A 40 -12.79 -3.13 9.53
CA GLU A 40 -11.99 -2.41 10.52
C GLU A 40 -10.69 -3.14 10.83
N PHE A 41 -9.64 -2.37 11.12
CA PHE A 41 -8.37 -2.89 11.62
C PHE A 41 -8.18 -2.52 13.08
N VAL A 42 -7.31 -3.26 13.77
CA VAL A 42 -6.99 -2.99 15.18
C VAL A 42 -6.11 -1.75 15.32
N TRP A 43 -6.33 -1.00 16.39
CA TRP A 43 -5.44 0.09 16.79
C TRP A 43 -4.03 -0.44 17.05
N HIS A 44 -3.03 0.17 16.41
CA HIS A 44 -1.62 -0.15 16.60
C HIS A 44 -0.77 1.11 16.33
N ASP A 45 0.49 1.07 16.77
CA ASP A 45 1.47 2.11 16.51
C ASP A 45 2.81 1.49 16.10
N HIS A 46 3.58 2.25 15.32
CA HIS A 46 4.95 1.94 14.96
C HIS A 46 5.86 2.99 15.58
N LYS A 47 6.69 2.58 16.55
CA LYS A 47 7.55 3.51 17.31
C LYS A 47 8.75 4.02 16.53
N ASP A 48 9.22 3.20 15.58
CA ASP A 48 10.54 3.35 15.00
C ASP A 48 10.50 3.71 13.51
N THR A 49 9.32 3.70 12.88
CA THR A 49 9.19 3.95 11.44
C THR A 49 7.81 4.48 11.08
N ASP A 50 7.77 5.41 10.13
CA ASP A 50 6.54 5.88 9.50
C ASP A 50 6.03 4.83 8.52
N GLU A 51 4.70 4.75 8.35
CA GLU A 51 4.07 3.90 7.35
C GLU A 51 3.34 4.73 6.29
N THR A 52 3.63 4.46 5.02
CA THR A 52 3.01 5.15 3.88
C THR A 52 1.94 4.28 3.25
N PHE A 53 0.74 4.84 3.08
CA PHE A 53 -0.39 4.18 2.42
C PHE A 53 -0.69 4.82 1.06
N ILE A 54 -0.82 3.99 0.02
CA ILE A 54 -1.27 4.42 -1.32
C ILE A 54 -2.49 3.59 -1.71
N VAL A 55 -3.62 4.27 -1.93
CA VAL A 55 -4.85 3.62 -2.37
C VAL A 55 -4.80 3.39 -3.88
N LEU A 56 -4.74 2.11 -4.28
CA LEU A 56 -4.77 1.70 -5.68
C LEU A 56 -6.20 1.58 -6.22
N GLU A 57 -7.15 1.24 -5.35
CA GLU A 57 -8.57 1.10 -5.65
C GLU A 57 -9.42 1.29 -4.39
N GLY A 58 -10.62 1.86 -4.54
CA GLY A 58 -11.52 2.15 -3.42
C GLY A 58 -11.13 3.40 -2.61
N SER A 59 -11.40 3.33 -1.32
CA SER A 59 -11.09 4.37 -0.32
C SER A 59 -10.61 3.73 0.97
N LEU A 60 -9.62 4.33 1.62
CA LEU A 60 -9.13 3.93 2.93
C LEU A 60 -9.42 5.05 3.93
N ARG A 61 -10.03 4.72 5.06
CA ARG A 61 -10.14 5.63 6.21
C ARG A 61 -9.07 5.26 7.22
N ILE A 62 -8.35 6.25 7.72
CA ILE A 62 -7.38 6.08 8.81
C ILE A 62 -7.87 6.93 9.98
N ASP A 63 -8.20 6.26 11.07
CA ASP A 63 -8.61 6.89 12.32
C ASP A 63 -7.39 7.18 13.21
N PHE A 64 -7.37 8.37 13.79
CA PHE A 64 -6.43 8.82 14.82
C PHE A 64 -7.19 9.05 16.12
N ARG A 65 -6.47 9.32 17.21
CA ARG A 65 -7.11 9.53 18.53
C ARG A 65 -8.02 10.76 18.57
N ASP A 66 -7.78 11.73 17.70
CA ASP A 66 -8.40 13.05 17.67
C ASP A 66 -9.10 13.37 16.34
N GLY A 67 -9.18 12.42 15.41
CA GLY A 67 -9.77 12.66 14.09
C GLY A 67 -9.60 11.50 13.13
N HIS A 68 -9.87 11.74 11.85
CA HIS A 68 -9.65 10.76 10.79
C HIS A 68 -9.35 11.44 9.47
N VAL A 69 -8.74 10.69 8.56
CA VAL A 69 -8.54 11.08 7.16
C VAL A 69 -9.11 10.04 6.22
N ILE A 70 -9.58 10.48 5.06
CA ILE A 70 -10.04 9.59 3.98
C ILE A 70 -9.05 9.70 2.82
N CYS A 71 -8.35 8.61 2.55
CA CYS A 71 -7.48 8.45 1.40
C CYS A 71 -8.29 7.88 0.23
N LEU A 72 -8.29 8.59 -0.90
CA LEU A 72 -8.91 8.16 -2.15
C LEU A 72 -7.87 7.64 -3.13
N LYS A 73 -8.31 6.86 -4.12
CA LYS A 73 -7.45 6.40 -5.21
C LYS A 73 -6.64 7.55 -5.81
N ALA A 74 -5.32 7.39 -5.83
CA ALA A 74 -4.43 8.38 -6.41
C ALA A 74 -4.64 8.48 -7.93
N LYS A 75 -4.73 9.72 -8.43
CA LYS A 75 -4.58 10.03 -9.85
C LYS A 75 -3.22 10.68 -10.03
N CYS A 76 -2.20 9.87 -10.26
CA CYS A 76 -0.85 10.35 -10.51
C CYS A 76 -0.41 9.93 -11.90
N THR A 77 -0.04 10.91 -12.71
CA THR A 77 0.65 10.71 -13.98
C THR A 77 2.04 11.28 -13.81
N TRP A 78 3.04 10.40 -13.73
CA TRP A 78 4.44 10.79 -13.67
C TRP A 78 5.09 10.48 -15.01
N PHE A 79 5.71 11.49 -15.62
CA PHE A 79 6.71 11.29 -16.67
C PHE A 79 8.06 11.57 -16.05
N GLN A 80 8.78 10.52 -15.68
CA GLN A 80 10.19 10.62 -15.37
C GLN A 80 10.93 9.81 -16.44
N ARG A 81 11.75 10.49 -17.26
CA ARG A 81 12.76 9.79 -18.05
C ARG A 81 13.89 9.44 -17.09
N ALA A 82 14.15 8.14 -16.96
CA ALA A 82 15.40 7.62 -16.43
C ALA A 82 16.48 7.71 -17.51
#